data_AF-A0A7C3X2W7-F1
#
_entry.id   AF-A0A7C3X2W7-F1
#
_cell.length_a   1.000
_cell.length_b   1.000
_cell.length_c   1.000
_cell.angle_alpha   90.00
_cell.angle_beta   90.00
_cell.angle_gamma   90.00
#
_symmetry.space_group_name_H-M   'P 1'
#
loop_
_entity.id
_entity.type
_entity.pdbx_description
1 polymer ?
#
loop_
_entity_poly.entity_id
_entity_poly.type
_entity_poly.pdbx_seq_one_letter_code
_entity_poly.pdbx_strand_id
1 'polypeptide(L)'
;FLKTGTSTVTIDTDEDAVVQNIQNFLTAFNGAIKGIRESTASGAVLSRESSIREIASYLQQTFFNTVSGISGPYQSLADIGFSTGSDFDSSAIPSISLDADKFKEALRNNKTNVTELFSNSSSTGLVDTLFPYLDEITGYNGFLNERIKTNGSIDSQINSINDQISSIEYRVSQKEARLRRQFTLMEQMMQSLQGQNSSLARLSGTL
;
A
#
# COMPACT_ATOMS: atom_id res chain seq x y z
N PHE A 1 -65.81 -10.86 -34.00
CA PHE A 1 -65.81 -10.61 -32.54
C PHE A 1 -64.39 -10.38 -32.09
N LEU A 2 -64.04 -9.14 -31.71
CA LEU A 2 -62.76 -8.85 -31.07
C LEU A 2 -62.92 -9.18 -29.57
N LYS A 3 -62.07 -10.07 -29.05
CA LYS A 3 -62.01 -10.37 -27.61
C LYS A 3 -61.10 -9.34 -26.95
N THR A 4 -61.60 -8.71 -25.90
CA THR A 4 -60.76 -7.94 -24.97
C THR A 4 -59.90 -8.91 -24.16
N GLY A 5 -58.60 -8.62 -24.10
CA GLY A 5 -57.63 -9.32 -23.26
C GLY A 5 -57.02 -8.34 -22.28
N THR A 6 -56.87 -8.74 -21.02
CA THR A 6 -56.14 -8.00 -20.00
C THR A 6 -54.66 -8.29 -20.12
N SER A 7 -53.85 -7.23 -20.25
CA SER A 7 -52.39 -7.30 -20.11
C SER A 7 -52.00 -6.68 -18.77
N THR A 8 -51.13 -7.37 -18.03
CA THR A 8 -50.56 -6.87 -16.78
C THR A 8 -49.14 -6.37 -17.07
N VAL A 9 -48.85 -5.13 -16.69
CA VAL A 9 -47.49 -4.57 -16.68
C VAL A 9 -46.99 -4.65 -15.25
N THR A 10 -45.94 -5.43 -15.02
CA THR A 10 -45.26 -5.53 -13.72
C THR A 10 -43.99 -4.68 -13.78
N ILE A 11 -43.80 -3.80 -12.81
CA ILE A 11 -42.55 -3.07 -12.60
C ILE A 11 -41.82 -3.80 -11.47
N ASP A 12 -40.71 -4.47 -11.81
CA ASP A 12 -39.85 -5.16 -10.85
C ASP A 12 -38.42 -4.63 -10.89
N THR A 13 -37.65 -4.93 -9.85
CA THR A 13 -36.21 -4.60 -9.82
C THR A 13 -35.46 -5.55 -10.74
N ASP A 14 -34.63 -5.03 -11.63
CA ASP A 14 -33.71 -5.84 -12.44
C ASP A 14 -32.54 -6.34 -11.55
N GLU A 15 -32.78 -7.47 -10.87
CA GLU A 15 -31.81 -8.10 -9.98
C GLU A 15 -30.53 -8.52 -10.71
N ASP A 16 -30.64 -8.92 -11.98
CA ASP A 16 -29.50 -9.31 -12.81
C ASP A 16 -28.60 -8.11 -13.10
N ALA A 17 -29.19 -6.95 -13.43
CA ALA A 17 -28.43 -5.71 -13.59
C ALA A 17 -27.72 -5.29 -12.29
N VAL A 18 -28.36 -5.45 -11.12
CA VAL A 18 -27.74 -5.15 -9.83
C VAL A 18 -26.55 -6.09 -9.56
N VAL A 19 -26.72 -7.40 -9.79
CA VAL A 19 -25.64 -8.38 -9.64
C VAL A 19 -24.47 -8.04 -10.57
N GLN A 20 -24.75 -7.69 -11.83
CA GLN A 20 -23.71 -7.32 -12.79
C GLN A 20 -22.92 -6.08 -12.34
N ASN A 21 -23.60 -5.07 -11.80
CA ASN A 21 -22.94 -3.87 -11.27
C ASN A 21 -22.03 -4.21 -10.07
N ILE A 22 -22.48 -5.07 -9.16
CA ILE A 22 -21.66 -5.54 -8.04
C ILE A 22 -20.46 -6.34 -8.53
N GLN A 23 -20.62 -7.21 -9.54
CA GLN A 23 -19.50 -7.96 -10.12
C GLN A 23 -18.46 -7.05 -10.78
N ASN A 24 -18.90 -5.99 -11.47
CA ASN A 24 -18.01 -4.98 -12.05
C ASN A 24 -17.22 -4.25 -10.95
N PHE A 25 -17.89 -3.87 -9.86
CA PHE A 25 -17.24 -3.29 -8.69
C PHE A 25 -16.22 -4.24 -8.06
N LEU A 26 -16.59 -5.51 -7.81
CA LEU A 26 -15.68 -6.51 -7.25
C LEU A 26 -14.46 -6.75 -8.15
N THR A 27 -14.64 -6.71 -9.47
CA THR A 27 -13.52 -6.81 -10.43
C THR A 27 -12.53 -5.67 -10.24
N ALA A 28 -13.01 -4.43 -10.18
CA ALA A 28 -12.16 -3.26 -9.95
C ALA A 28 -11.50 -3.29 -8.56
N PHE A 29 -12.28 -3.62 -7.53
CA PHE A 29 -11.83 -3.69 -6.13
C PHE A 29 -10.73 -4.75 -5.94
N ASN A 30 -10.96 -5.98 -6.42
CA ASN A 30 -9.97 -7.05 -6.37
C ASN A 30 -8.74 -6.73 -7.22
N GLY A 31 -8.94 -6.09 -8.39
CA GLY A 31 -7.84 -5.64 -9.25
C GLY A 31 -6.93 -4.63 -8.54
N ALA A 32 -7.51 -3.66 -7.83
CA ALA A 32 -6.75 -2.68 -7.05
C ALA A 32 -5.96 -3.34 -5.90
N ILE A 33 -6.62 -4.21 -5.12
CA ILE A 33 -5.94 -4.98 -4.06
C ILE A 33 -4.80 -5.80 -4.63
N LYS A 34 -5.03 -6.52 -5.72
CA LYS A 34 -4.02 -7.33 -6.38
C LYS A 34 -2.82 -6.48 -6.79
N GLY A 35 -3.05 -5.36 -7.48
CA GLY A 35 -1.98 -4.45 -7.90
C GLY A 35 -1.15 -3.91 -6.72
N ILE A 36 -1.80 -3.54 -5.62
CA ILE A 36 -1.12 -3.09 -4.39
C ILE A 36 -0.28 -4.23 -3.79
N ARG A 37 -0.85 -5.43 -3.64
CA ARG A 37 -0.19 -6.58 -3.02
C ARG A 37 1.01 -7.05 -3.85
N GLU A 38 0.89 -7.10 -5.18
CA GLU A 38 1.99 -7.43 -6.09
C GLU A 38 3.11 -6.38 -6.03
N SER A 39 2.75 -5.09 -6.04
CA SER A 39 3.74 -4.00 -5.98
C SER A 39 4.49 -3.94 -4.64
N THR A 40 3.86 -4.42 -3.56
CA THR A 40 4.42 -4.46 -2.19
C THR A 40 4.90 -5.84 -1.77
N ALA A 41 4.88 -6.83 -2.67
CA ALA A 41 5.36 -8.18 -2.40
C ALA A 41 6.87 -8.18 -2.10
N SER A 42 7.36 -9.24 -1.45
CA SER A 42 8.80 -9.41 -1.23
C SER A 42 9.55 -9.38 -2.56
N GLY A 43 10.61 -8.57 -2.66
CA GLY A 43 11.39 -8.39 -3.88
C GLY A 43 10.81 -7.38 -4.89
N ALA A 44 9.58 -6.88 -4.69
CA ALA A 44 9.02 -5.81 -5.50
C ALA A 44 9.58 -4.43 -5.14
N VAL A 45 9.39 -3.46 -6.03
CA VAL A 45 9.90 -2.08 -5.87
C VAL A 45 9.39 -1.42 -4.59
N LEU A 46 8.12 -1.68 -4.21
CA LEU A 46 7.50 -1.10 -3.02
C LEU A 46 7.46 -2.11 -1.85
N SER A 47 8.33 -3.12 -1.87
CA SER A 47 8.37 -4.18 -0.84
C SER A 47 8.54 -3.67 0.59
N ARG A 48 9.17 -2.50 0.77
CA ARG A 48 9.39 -1.86 2.08
C ARG A 48 8.37 -0.78 2.43
N GLU A 49 7.37 -0.58 1.56
CA GLU A 49 6.32 0.42 1.75
C GLU A 49 5.14 -0.20 2.53
N SER A 50 5.26 -0.24 3.86
CA SER A 50 4.21 -0.78 4.73
C SER A 50 2.89 0.00 4.61
N SER A 51 2.98 1.33 4.51
CA SER A 51 1.81 2.21 4.39
C SER A 51 0.99 1.93 3.13
N ILE A 52 1.63 1.60 2.00
CA ILE A 52 0.91 1.20 0.78
C ILE A 52 0.26 -0.17 0.96
N ARG A 53 0.94 -1.11 1.63
CA ARG A 53 0.41 -2.44 1.93
C ARG A 53 -0.82 -2.39 2.85
N GLU A 54 -0.83 -1.44 3.79
CA GLU A 54 -1.93 -1.19 4.73
C GLU A 54 -3.21 -0.78 4.03
N ILE A 55 -3.13 -0.07 2.89
CA ILE A 55 -4.31 0.29 2.08
C ILE A 55 -5.09 -0.97 1.67
N ALA A 56 -4.41 -1.96 1.08
CA ALA A 56 -5.08 -3.20 0.68
C ALA A 56 -5.66 -3.96 1.89
N SER A 57 -4.96 -3.96 3.03
CA SER A 57 -5.46 -4.60 4.25
C SER A 57 -6.71 -3.92 4.80
N TYR A 58 -6.72 -2.58 4.84
CA TYR A 58 -7.86 -1.80 5.29
C TYR A 58 -9.08 -2.03 4.38
N LEU A 59 -8.89 -1.96 3.05
CA LEU A 59 -9.97 -2.19 2.09
C LEU A 59 -10.62 -3.57 2.30
N GLN A 60 -9.81 -4.63 2.43
CA GLN A 60 -10.31 -5.99 2.66
C GLN A 60 -11.04 -6.13 3.99
N GLN A 61 -10.51 -5.54 5.07
CA GLN A 61 -11.13 -5.61 6.39
C GLN A 61 -12.47 -4.88 6.42
N THR A 62 -12.49 -3.65 5.91
CA THR A 62 -13.68 -2.79 5.89
C THR A 62 -14.83 -3.42 5.14
N PHE A 63 -14.54 -4.22 4.11
CA PHE A 63 -15.58 -4.90 3.32
C PHE A 63 -16.50 -5.82 4.16
N PHE A 64 -15.94 -6.47 5.17
CA PHE A 64 -16.66 -7.47 5.98
C PHE A 64 -16.98 -6.97 7.40
N ASN A 65 -16.82 -5.67 7.65
CA ASN A 65 -17.24 -5.10 8.93
C ASN A 65 -18.77 -5.24 9.11
N THR A 66 -19.18 -5.42 10.35
CA THR A 66 -20.59 -5.32 10.72
C THR A 66 -21.05 -3.87 10.56
N VAL A 67 -22.20 -3.69 9.90
CA VAL A 67 -22.82 -2.39 9.68
C VAL A 67 -23.79 -2.11 10.82
N SER A 68 -23.58 -1.01 11.53
CA SER A 68 -24.40 -0.62 12.68
C SER A 68 -25.49 0.38 12.28
N GLY A 69 -26.52 0.54 13.12
CA GLY A 69 -27.60 1.50 12.86
C GLY A 69 -28.62 1.05 11.81
N ILE A 70 -28.62 -0.24 11.47
CA ILE A 70 -29.53 -0.86 10.51
C ILE A 70 -30.46 -1.86 11.20
N SER A 71 -31.60 -2.14 10.58
CA SER A 71 -32.58 -3.11 11.11
C SER A 71 -32.81 -4.24 10.12
N GLY A 72 -32.76 -5.49 10.60
CA GLY A 72 -33.04 -6.66 9.78
C GLY A 72 -32.13 -7.85 10.08
N PRO A 73 -32.33 -8.96 9.34
CA PRO A 73 -31.58 -10.19 9.55
C PRO A 73 -30.13 -10.13 9.07
N TYR A 74 -29.78 -9.17 8.20
CA TYR A 74 -28.45 -9.03 7.64
C TYR A 74 -27.70 -7.88 8.32
N GLN A 75 -26.51 -8.17 8.84
CA GLN A 75 -25.68 -7.24 9.61
C GLN A 75 -24.31 -7.00 8.95
N SER A 76 -23.98 -7.77 7.91
CA SER A 76 -22.75 -7.63 7.13
C SER A 76 -22.98 -8.07 5.68
N LEU A 77 -22.05 -7.71 4.78
CA LEU A 77 -22.07 -8.21 3.40
C LEU A 77 -21.89 -9.74 3.31
N ALA A 78 -21.26 -10.36 4.32
CA ALA A 78 -21.14 -11.83 4.36
C ALA A 78 -22.51 -12.53 4.45
N ASP A 79 -23.48 -11.92 5.14
CA ASP A 79 -24.82 -12.48 5.32
C ASP A 79 -25.62 -12.55 4.01
N ILE A 80 -25.23 -11.77 3.01
CA ILE A 80 -25.90 -11.65 1.72
C ILE A 80 -25.07 -12.23 0.56
N GLY A 81 -24.10 -13.11 0.87
CA GLY A 81 -23.40 -13.91 -0.13
C GLY A 81 -22.03 -13.39 -0.56
N PHE A 82 -21.49 -12.32 0.04
CA PHE A 82 -20.10 -11.94 -0.20
C PHE A 82 -19.15 -12.83 0.60
N SER A 83 -18.06 -13.28 -0.01
CA SER A 83 -17.05 -14.08 0.69
C SER A 83 -15.69 -14.00 0.03
N THR A 84 -14.64 -14.46 0.71
CA THR A 84 -13.32 -14.66 0.11
C THR A 84 -13.17 -16.03 -0.58
N GLY A 85 -14.27 -16.73 -0.84
CA GLY A 85 -14.27 -18.12 -1.31
C GLY A 85 -14.01 -19.14 -0.18
N SER A 86 -14.12 -20.42 -0.52
CA SER A 86 -13.87 -21.55 0.39
C SER A 86 -12.44 -22.08 0.35
N ASP A 87 -11.72 -21.80 -0.74
CA ASP A 87 -10.42 -22.40 -1.01
C ASP A 87 -9.33 -21.54 -0.37
N PHE A 88 -8.88 -21.97 0.80
CA PHE A 88 -7.75 -21.34 1.46
C PHE A 88 -6.46 -21.72 0.73
N ASP A 89 -5.93 -20.77 -0.04
CA ASP A 89 -4.55 -20.81 -0.54
C ASP A 89 -3.75 -19.71 0.16
N SER A 90 -2.85 -20.12 1.06
CA SER A 90 -1.96 -19.20 1.79
C SER A 90 -1.03 -18.39 0.90
N SER A 91 -0.84 -18.81 -0.37
CA SER A 91 -0.01 -18.13 -1.36
C SER A 91 -0.81 -17.21 -2.29
N ALA A 92 -2.13 -17.36 -2.33
CA ALA A 92 -3.00 -16.52 -3.15
C ALA A 92 -3.33 -15.19 -2.45
N ILE A 93 -3.61 -14.16 -3.26
CA ILE A 93 -4.17 -12.90 -2.77
C ILE A 93 -5.68 -13.12 -2.60
N PRO A 94 -6.24 -13.02 -1.37
CA PRO A 94 -7.66 -13.25 -1.16
C PRO A 94 -8.50 -12.26 -1.97
N SER A 95 -9.37 -12.79 -2.83
CA SER A 95 -10.31 -12.02 -3.63
C SER A 95 -11.72 -12.13 -3.07
N ILE A 96 -12.48 -11.05 -3.13
CA ILE A 96 -13.88 -11.05 -2.73
C ILE A 96 -14.75 -11.50 -3.90
N SER A 97 -15.65 -12.44 -3.64
CA SER A 97 -16.59 -13.04 -4.59
C SER A 97 -18.02 -12.86 -4.09
N LEU A 98 -18.98 -13.01 -5.01
CA LEU A 98 -20.41 -12.92 -4.73
C LEU A 98 -21.10 -14.25 -5.09
N ASP A 99 -21.81 -14.82 -4.13
CA ASP A 99 -22.85 -15.81 -4.36
C ASP A 99 -24.11 -15.07 -4.85
N ALA A 100 -24.31 -15.08 -6.16
CA ALA A 100 -25.38 -14.32 -6.80
C ALA A 100 -26.78 -14.79 -6.37
N ASP A 101 -26.95 -16.08 -6.08
CA ASP A 101 -28.25 -16.64 -5.69
C ASP A 101 -28.62 -16.19 -4.28
N LYS A 102 -27.68 -16.27 -3.32
CA LYS A 102 -27.89 -15.74 -1.97
C LYS A 102 -28.15 -14.24 -1.95
N PHE A 103 -27.44 -13.49 -2.79
CA PHE A 103 -27.63 -12.04 -2.88
C PHE A 103 -29.01 -11.69 -3.44
N LYS A 104 -29.46 -12.37 -4.50
CA LYS A 104 -30.80 -12.20 -5.06
C LYS A 104 -31.89 -12.59 -4.05
N GLU A 105 -31.69 -13.70 -3.33
CA GLU A 105 -32.59 -14.12 -2.26
C GLU A 105 -32.69 -13.05 -1.16
N ALA A 106 -31.56 -12.51 -0.70
CA ALA A 106 -31.54 -11.43 0.28
C ALA A 106 -32.24 -10.16 -0.21
N LEU A 107 -32.04 -9.77 -1.47
CA LEU A 107 -32.72 -8.63 -2.09
C LEU A 107 -34.24 -8.81 -2.11
N ARG A 108 -34.73 -10.01 -2.45
CA ARG A 108 -36.16 -10.33 -2.46
C ARG A 108 -36.76 -10.34 -1.05
N ASN A 109 -36.02 -10.89 -0.08
CA ASN A 109 -36.49 -11.04 1.28
C ASN A 109 -36.49 -9.72 2.06
N ASN A 110 -35.46 -8.88 1.91
CA ASN A 110 -35.38 -7.59 2.59
C ASN A 110 -34.47 -6.59 1.86
N LYS A 111 -34.98 -6.05 0.75
CA LYS A 111 -34.27 -5.03 -0.07
C LYS A 111 -33.78 -3.83 0.74
N THR A 112 -34.56 -3.35 1.72
CA THR A 112 -34.20 -2.20 2.55
C THR A 112 -32.94 -2.50 3.36
N ASN A 113 -32.93 -3.62 4.11
CA ASN A 113 -31.77 -4.01 4.90
C ASN A 113 -30.53 -4.28 4.02
N VAL A 114 -30.70 -4.88 2.84
CA VAL A 114 -29.60 -5.04 1.87
C VAL A 114 -29.04 -3.68 1.43
N THR A 115 -29.91 -2.71 1.13
CA THR A 115 -29.48 -1.35 0.72
C THR A 115 -28.72 -0.66 1.85
N GLU A 116 -29.20 -0.80 3.09
CA GLU A 116 -28.59 -0.21 4.30
C GLU A 116 -27.19 -0.77 4.61
N LEU A 117 -26.86 -1.99 4.16
CA LEU A 117 -25.50 -2.53 4.26
C LEU A 117 -24.50 -1.75 3.38
N PHE A 118 -24.96 -1.17 2.27
CA PHE A 118 -24.11 -0.37 1.40
C PHE A 118 -24.09 1.09 1.83
N SER A 119 -25.24 1.68 2.13
CA SER A 119 -25.32 3.06 2.62
C SER A 119 -26.54 3.24 3.52
N ASN A 120 -26.37 3.90 4.66
CA ASN A 120 -27.44 4.13 5.62
C ASN A 120 -27.35 5.50 6.28
N SER A 121 -28.39 5.86 7.02
CA SER A 121 -28.51 7.15 7.71
C SER A 121 -27.47 7.37 8.82
N SER A 122 -26.84 6.31 9.32
CA SER A 122 -25.77 6.37 10.31
C SER A 122 -24.37 6.45 9.68
N SER A 123 -24.27 6.46 8.35
CA SER A 123 -23.02 6.52 7.59
C SER A 123 -22.03 5.40 7.93
N THR A 124 -22.56 4.20 8.16
CA THR A 124 -21.77 3.01 8.54
C THR A 124 -21.74 1.94 7.46
N GLY A 125 -22.43 2.16 6.34
CA GLY A 125 -22.45 1.22 5.22
C GLY A 125 -21.10 1.13 4.52
N LEU A 126 -20.94 0.12 3.66
CA LEU A 126 -19.70 -0.06 2.90
C LEU A 126 -19.30 1.20 2.11
N VAL A 127 -20.24 1.79 1.37
CA VAL A 127 -20.00 2.98 0.56
C VAL A 127 -19.66 4.18 1.44
N ASP A 128 -20.39 4.34 2.54
CA ASP A 128 -20.22 5.46 3.47
C ASP A 128 -18.83 5.48 4.12
N THR A 129 -18.22 4.30 4.31
CA THR A 129 -16.89 4.15 4.90
C THR A 129 -15.77 4.10 3.85
N LEU A 130 -16.03 3.44 2.72
CA LEU A 130 -15.04 3.23 1.67
C LEU A 130 -14.73 4.51 0.90
N PHE A 131 -15.74 5.27 0.49
CA PHE A 131 -15.53 6.46 -0.35
C PHE A 131 -14.70 7.55 0.33
N PRO A 132 -14.97 7.94 1.60
CA PRO A 132 -14.14 8.92 2.30
C PRO A 132 -12.68 8.46 2.44
N TYR A 133 -12.46 7.18 2.74
CA TYR A 133 -11.11 6.61 2.83
C TYR A 133 -10.37 6.66 1.48
N LEU A 134 -11.07 6.32 0.39
CA LEU A 134 -10.49 6.42 -0.96
C LEU A 134 -10.16 7.87 -1.33
N ASP A 135 -10.98 8.85 -0.93
CA ASP A 135 -10.69 10.28 -1.14
C ASP A 135 -9.47 10.74 -0.33
N GLU A 136 -9.36 10.32 0.93
CA GLU A 136 -8.18 10.60 1.78
C GLU A 136 -6.89 10.03 1.19
N ILE A 137 -6.97 8.92 0.45
CA ILE A 137 -5.80 8.28 -0.15
C ILE A 137 -5.46 8.85 -1.52
N THR A 138 -6.47 8.95 -2.39
CA THR A 138 -6.31 9.17 -3.84
C THR A 138 -6.63 10.60 -4.27
N GLY A 139 -7.25 11.39 -3.39
CA GLY A 139 -7.61 12.77 -3.65
C GLY A 139 -6.39 13.67 -3.89
N TYR A 140 -6.65 14.89 -4.38
CA TYR A 140 -5.60 15.85 -4.72
C TYR A 140 -4.70 16.21 -3.52
N ASN A 141 -5.26 16.32 -2.31
CA ASN A 141 -4.49 16.49 -1.08
C ASN A 141 -4.34 15.18 -0.28
N GLY A 142 -4.58 14.06 -0.94
CA GLY A 142 -4.59 12.75 -0.32
C GLY A 142 -3.19 12.18 -0.08
N PHE A 143 -3.13 11.13 0.74
CA PHE A 143 -1.91 10.46 1.15
C PHE A 143 -0.97 10.15 -0.01
N LEU A 144 -1.46 9.56 -1.11
CA LEU A 144 -0.59 9.20 -2.22
C LEU A 144 0.00 10.44 -2.93
N ASN A 145 -0.81 11.48 -3.14
CA ASN A 145 -0.33 12.68 -3.80
C ASN A 145 0.68 13.46 -2.95
N GLU A 146 0.45 13.57 -1.63
CA GLU A 146 1.40 14.18 -0.69
C GLU A 146 2.78 13.49 -0.68
N ARG A 147 2.83 12.22 -1.07
CA ARG A 147 4.09 11.48 -1.21
C ARG A 147 4.83 11.78 -2.49
N ILE A 148 4.13 11.79 -3.64
CA ILE A 148 4.76 11.79 -4.96
C ILE A 148 4.83 13.18 -5.62
N LYS A 149 4.07 14.17 -5.12
CA LYS A 149 4.10 15.52 -5.67
C LYS A 149 5.50 16.14 -5.52
N THR A 150 5.78 17.15 -6.33
CA THR A 150 6.99 17.95 -6.18
C THR A 150 7.08 18.55 -4.78
N ASN A 151 8.23 18.39 -4.13
CA ASN A 151 8.46 18.71 -2.72
C ASN A 151 7.60 17.89 -1.74
N GLY A 152 7.11 16.72 -2.17
CA GLY A 152 6.43 15.76 -1.32
C GLY A 152 7.38 15.05 -0.36
N SER A 153 6.86 14.07 0.37
CA SER A 153 7.66 13.35 1.36
C SER A 153 8.82 12.56 0.75
N ILE A 154 8.66 12.00 -0.46
CA ILE A 154 9.73 11.27 -1.15
C ILE A 154 10.86 12.23 -1.55
N ASP A 155 10.54 13.37 -2.17
CA ASP A 155 11.54 14.40 -2.53
C ASP A 155 12.28 14.91 -1.29
N SER A 156 11.56 15.14 -0.19
CA SER A 156 12.15 15.59 1.07
C SER A 156 13.11 14.55 1.65
N GLN A 157 12.78 13.26 1.57
CA GLN A 157 13.66 12.18 1.98
C GLN A 157 14.92 12.10 1.10
N ILE A 158 14.76 12.22 -0.23
CA ILE A 158 15.88 12.25 -1.18
C ILE A 158 16.85 13.39 -0.84
N ASN A 159 16.32 14.59 -0.60
CA ASN A 159 17.15 15.75 -0.24
C ASN A 159 17.92 15.52 1.07
N SER A 160 17.25 15.00 2.10
CA SER A 160 17.91 14.67 3.38
C SER A 160 19.02 13.63 3.21
N ILE A 161 18.81 12.62 2.37
CA ILE A 161 19.82 11.59 2.06
C ILE A 161 21.00 12.23 1.31
N ASN A 162 20.77 13.10 0.33
CA ASN A 162 21.82 13.78 -0.41
C ASN A 162 22.69 14.67 0.49
N ASP A 163 22.08 15.37 1.46
CA ASP A 163 22.79 16.16 2.45
C ASP A 163 23.68 15.27 3.35
N GLN A 164 23.16 14.11 3.77
CA GLN A 164 23.92 13.12 4.53
C GLN A 164 25.11 12.57 3.73
N ILE A 165 24.90 12.24 2.46
CA ILE A 165 25.96 11.78 1.54
C ILE A 165 27.06 12.85 1.46
N SER A 166 26.69 14.10 1.19
CA SER A 166 27.63 15.22 1.06
C SER A 166 28.48 15.41 2.34
N SER A 167 27.85 15.30 3.51
CA SER A 167 28.54 15.38 4.80
C SER A 167 29.53 14.22 5.02
N ILE A 168 29.14 13.00 4.64
CA ILE A 168 30.01 11.81 4.73
C ILE A 168 31.20 11.95 3.78
N GLU A 169 30.97 12.35 2.53
CA GLU A 169 32.02 12.56 1.53
C GLU A 169 33.04 13.60 2.02
N TYR A 170 32.58 14.71 2.58
CA TYR A 170 33.44 15.71 3.18
C TYR A 170 34.32 15.10 4.30
N ARG A 171 33.74 14.31 5.21
CA ARG A 171 34.49 13.67 6.30
C ARG A 171 35.51 12.64 5.78
N VAL A 172 35.17 11.88 4.73
CA VAL A 172 36.08 10.93 4.09
C VAL A 172 37.27 11.67 3.47
N SER A 173 37.04 12.78 2.76
CA SER A 173 38.10 13.58 2.16
C SER A 173 39.09 14.14 3.21
N GLN A 174 38.58 14.64 4.34
CA GLN A 174 39.42 15.13 5.43
C GLN A 174 40.25 14.01 6.07
N LYS A 175 39.64 12.82 6.23
CA LYS A 175 40.34 11.63 6.75
C LYS A 175 41.46 11.20 5.79
N GLU A 176 41.20 11.17 4.49
CA GLU A 176 42.21 10.86 3.47
C GLU A 176 43.36 11.87 3.52
N ALA A 177 43.06 13.18 3.52
CA ALA A 177 44.08 14.22 3.59
C ALA A 177 44.96 14.09 4.85
N ARG A 178 44.36 13.76 6.00
CA ARG A 178 45.11 13.51 7.24
C ARG A 178 46.00 12.27 7.14
N LEU A 179 45.47 11.15 6.62
CA LEU A 179 46.23 9.92 6.46
C LEU A 179 47.41 10.11 5.49
N ARG A 180 47.22 10.83 4.39
CA ARG A 180 48.31 11.19 3.45
C ARG A 180 49.41 11.99 4.15
N ARG A 181 49.06 13.01 4.94
CA ARG A 181 50.05 13.78 5.72
C ARG A 181 50.81 12.91 6.71
N GLN A 182 50.10 12.05 7.45
CA GLN A 182 50.73 11.12 8.39
C GLN A 182 51.70 10.17 7.68
N PHE A 183 51.31 9.64 6.52
CA PHE A 183 52.15 8.78 5.70
C PHE A 183 53.42 9.50 5.24
N THR A 184 53.32 10.70 4.67
CA THR A 184 54.48 11.48 4.25
C THR A 184 55.42 11.81 5.41
N LEU A 185 54.90 12.15 6.59
CA LEU A 185 55.72 12.39 7.78
C LEU A 185 56.44 11.11 8.23
N MET A 186 55.77 9.96 8.19
CA MET A 186 56.39 8.66 8.48
C MET A 186 57.52 8.34 7.48
N GLU A 187 57.33 8.62 6.18
CA GLU A 187 58.39 8.45 5.17
C GLU A 187 59.60 9.34 5.43
N GLN A 188 59.39 10.62 5.75
CA GLN A 188 60.47 11.55 6.09
C GLN A 188 61.23 11.11 7.35
N MET A 189 60.50 10.64 8.38
CA MET A 189 61.11 10.12 9.59
C MET A 189 61.93 8.86 9.31
N MET A 190 61.43 7.93 8.48
CA MET A 190 62.19 6.75 8.06
C MET A 190 63.47 7.12 7.29
N GLN A 191 63.41 8.09 6.37
CA GLN A 191 64.60 8.58 5.66
C GLN A 191 65.63 9.20 6.61
N SER A 192 65.17 10.00 7.59
CA SER A 192 66.03 10.57 8.63
C SER A 192 66.71 9.48 9.48
N LEU A 193 65.94 8.47 9.91
CA LEU A 193 66.48 7.34 10.69
C LEU A 193 67.49 6.50 9.89
N GLN A 194 67.23 6.26 8.60
CA GLN A 194 68.20 5.58 7.72
C GLN A 194 69.49 6.40 7.56
N GLY A 195 69.38 7.72 7.40
CA GLY A 195 70.52 8.63 7.36
C GLY A 195 71.34 8.62 8.66
N GLN A 196 70.66 8.61 9.81
CA GLN A 196 71.31 8.49 11.13
C GLN A 196 72.04 7.15 11.28
N ASN A 197 71.38 6.03 10.96
CA ASN A 197 72.00 4.70 10.99
C ASN A 197 73.26 4.62 10.10
N SER A 198 73.21 5.19 8.89
CA SER A 198 74.38 5.22 8.00
C SER A 198 75.55 6.04 8.57
N SER A 199 75.25 7.12 9.30
CA SER A 199 76.26 7.97 9.92
C SER A 199 76.89 7.31 11.13
N LEU A 200 76.09 6.64 11.96
CA LEU A 200 76.59 5.81 13.07
C LEU A 200 77.47 4.66 12.57
N ALA A 201 77.07 3.98 11.49
CA ALA A 201 77.88 2.92 10.88
C ALA A 201 79.23 3.43 10.37
N ARG A 202 79.29 4.63 9.75
CA ARG A 202 80.56 5.26 9.34
C ARG A 202 81.44 5.59 10.54
N LEU A 203 80.87 6.13 11.62
CA LEU A 203 81.61 6.48 12.82
C LEU A 203 82.23 5.25 13.51
N SER A 204 81.48 4.14 13.54
CA SER A 204 81.93 2.86 14.08
C SER A 204 83.00 2.18 13.22
N GLY A 205 83.10 2.50 11.92
CA GLY A 205 84.14 1.96 11.03
C GLY A 205 85.42 2.80 10.99
N THR A 206 85.40 4.00 11.56
CA THR A 206 86.58 4.89 11.70
C THR A 206 87.27 4.80 13.06
N LEU A 207 86.73 4.00 13.98
CA LEU A 207 87.35 3.59 15.24
C LEU A 207 87.95 2.18 15.06
#